data_AF-F7NQX3-F1
#
_entry.id   AF-F7NQX3-F1
#
_cell.length_a   1.000
_cell.length_b   1.000
_cell.length_c   1.000
_cell.angle_alpha   90.00
_cell.angle_beta   90.00
_cell.angle_gamma   90.00
#
_symmetry.space_group_name_H-M   'P 1'
#
loop_
_entity.id
_entity.type
_entity.pdbx_description
1 polymer ?
#
loop_
_entity_poly.entity_id
_entity_poly.type
_entity_poly.pdbx_seq_one_letter_code
_entity_poly.pdbx_strand_id
1 'polypeptide(L)'
;MRLHSVVHTLLLYGMALLLMLAAAITNASQVQSNSSAQFSLTKSVVYTTETIEVVFTGGSGNVSDWFGIYPQNVQPGSRAATDWKYINNSRLASAVGINGRVSFAATALSPGRYSLWFLANNGYSPLAQAVNFEVLSSADQPGLVIKNPQPGIAEQLVVEFNNPRASKTDWLGVYAKGTTPGPGSAAWLYLNGTKTATSAIGSGLLNIAPPVAAGQYELWLLANDGYTVKAGPVSFTVKDARPMAWINSKFRLYQAVAEQNYQLKLSAYLRKNSAAFTFQLISGPGWLTLSPDGILQGMPALSDAGLQQLVVRALDSEQQVSVDAVVTLPVLTPLQQEQSAIKVMTYNVWRSFGRVNDGFQKGLESIVRSEADIIALQEVNQALAAQLADELGWYHAVGSYAGIQIISRFPVLDSTNIDFSLVAKIKLPYANNLSVWLANTHLDPHYYGPYAAELSGATPQSVLHEEHRSERLPQIRYLLNGLQSLIAQSAETPVLLAGDFNVPSHLDWTAATAGKRNGVGKLIWPTSDAVVKAGFTDTYRYIHPDPVLSPGNTWSPVFKATEPQDRIDRIYWQGALLKPTASRAFTTEVETTVGREGSSTAPVLNNTWPSDHAAVITELTLQHSPSH
;
A
#
# COMPACT_ATOMS: atom_id res chain seq x y z
N MET A 1 34.69 19.28 -11.34
CA MET A 1 34.15 19.72 -10.04
C MET A 1 32.96 18.84 -9.70
N ARG A 2 32.95 18.27 -8.50
CA ARG A 2 31.84 17.53 -7.86
C ARG A 2 31.42 16.19 -8.48
N LEU A 3 32.20 15.16 -8.16
CA LEU A 3 31.69 13.81 -7.90
C LEU A 3 32.33 13.32 -6.60
N HIS A 4 31.83 13.77 -5.45
CA HIS A 4 32.20 13.26 -4.11
C HIS A 4 31.19 13.77 -3.09
N SER A 5 30.07 13.07 -2.91
CA SER A 5 29.22 13.22 -1.71
C SER A 5 28.29 12.03 -1.47
N VAL A 6 28.75 10.80 -1.73
CA VAL A 6 28.01 9.59 -1.27
C VAL A 6 28.92 8.62 -0.50
N VAL A 7 30.22 8.90 -0.35
CA VAL A 7 31.14 8.03 0.41
C VAL A 7 31.28 8.45 1.89
N HIS A 8 30.75 9.61 2.30
CA HIS A 8 30.98 10.13 3.66
C HIS A 8 29.98 9.66 4.74
N THR A 9 28.91 8.94 4.40
CA THR A 9 27.96 8.43 5.41
C THR A 9 28.14 6.94 5.72
N LEU A 10 28.96 6.21 4.93
CA LEU A 10 29.29 4.80 5.16
C LEU A 10 30.57 4.60 5.99
N LEU A 11 31.38 5.64 6.22
CA LEU A 11 32.62 5.58 7.00
C LEU A 11 32.47 5.96 8.49
N LEU A 12 31.34 6.55 8.89
CA LEU A 12 31.09 6.92 10.29
C LEU A 12 30.53 5.78 11.16
N TYR A 13 29.97 4.73 10.55
CA TYR A 13 29.58 3.50 11.27
C TYR A 13 30.67 2.42 11.30
N GLY A 14 31.68 2.50 10.41
CA GLY A 14 32.83 1.58 10.40
C GLY A 14 33.95 1.95 11.39
N MET A 15 34.12 3.23 11.74
CA MET A 15 35.19 3.68 12.64
C MET A 15 34.81 3.69 14.13
N ALA A 16 33.52 3.65 14.48
CA ALA A 16 33.09 3.45 15.87
C ALA A 16 33.35 2.00 16.35
N LEU A 17 33.46 1.05 15.42
CA LEU A 17 33.74 -0.36 15.72
C LEU A 17 35.25 -0.68 15.80
N LEU A 18 36.12 0.17 15.21
CA LEU A 18 37.58 -0.02 15.25
C LEU A 18 38.27 0.74 16.39
N LEU A 19 37.67 1.80 16.94
CA LEU A 19 38.22 2.52 18.10
C LEU A 19 37.86 1.89 19.45
N MET A 20 36.91 0.95 19.50
CA MET A 20 36.71 0.09 20.68
C MET A 20 37.58 -1.18 20.66
N LEU A 21 38.28 -1.47 19.55
CA LEU A 21 39.14 -2.66 19.43
C LEU A 21 40.65 -2.38 19.67
N ALA A 22 41.06 -1.12 19.76
CA ALA A 22 42.49 -0.74 19.84
C ALA A 22 42.97 -0.25 21.24
N ALA A 23 42.13 -0.35 22.28
CA ALA A 23 42.53 -0.01 23.66
C ALA A 23 42.84 -1.25 24.54
N ALA A 24 42.96 -2.44 23.95
CA ALA A 24 43.14 -3.68 24.69
C ALA A 24 44.46 -4.42 24.39
N ILE A 25 45.46 -3.76 23.81
CA ILE A 25 46.81 -4.31 23.68
C ILE A 25 47.85 -3.23 23.97
N THR A 26 48.13 -3.00 25.26
CA THR A 26 49.47 -2.78 25.83
C THR A 26 49.34 -2.33 27.29
N ASN A 27 49.32 -3.30 28.20
CA ASN A 27 50.08 -3.32 29.46
C ASN A 27 49.62 -4.53 30.29
N ALA A 28 50.48 -5.53 30.36
CA ALA A 28 50.37 -6.59 31.35
C ALA A 28 50.73 -6.00 32.72
N SER A 29 49.72 -5.86 33.57
CA SER A 29 49.82 -5.83 35.04
C SER A 29 48.41 -6.10 35.58
N GLN A 30 48.31 -7.07 36.48
CA GLN A 30 47.08 -7.69 36.96
C GLN A 30 45.91 -6.71 37.21
N VAL A 31 44.85 -6.84 36.42
CA VAL A 31 43.49 -6.51 36.85
C VAL A 31 42.60 -7.69 36.45
N GLN A 32 42.43 -8.60 37.39
CA GLN A 32 41.42 -9.65 37.34
C GLN A 32 40.06 -8.95 37.41
N SER A 33 39.47 -8.64 36.26
CA SER A 33 38.10 -8.13 36.22
C SER A 33 37.17 -9.26 36.65
N ASN A 34 36.59 -9.13 37.84
CA ASN A 34 35.49 -9.95 38.33
C ASN A 34 34.24 -9.71 37.45
N SER A 35 34.23 -10.25 36.24
CA SER A 35 32.97 -10.48 35.54
C SER A 35 32.36 -11.74 36.14
N SER A 36 31.31 -11.58 36.94
CA SER A 36 30.52 -12.72 37.42
C SER A 36 29.93 -13.43 36.21
N ALA A 37 30.03 -14.77 36.16
CA ALA A 37 29.37 -15.56 35.13
C ALA A 37 27.88 -15.22 35.01
N GLN A 38 27.37 -15.20 33.79
CA GLN A 38 25.95 -14.97 33.51
C GLN A 38 25.45 -15.99 32.49
N PHE A 39 24.18 -16.34 32.59
CA PHE A 39 23.50 -17.16 31.59
C PHE A 39 22.02 -16.83 31.50
N SER A 40 21.40 -17.21 30.39
CA SER A 40 19.97 -17.08 30.15
C SER A 40 19.45 -18.27 29.35
N LEU A 41 18.15 -18.51 29.47
CA LEU A 41 17.41 -19.42 28.60
C LEU A 41 16.77 -18.63 27.46
N THR A 42 16.70 -19.23 26.28
CA THR A 42 15.96 -18.62 25.14
C THR A 42 14.44 -18.64 25.36
N LYS A 43 13.94 -19.56 26.19
CA LYS A 43 12.53 -19.71 26.57
C LYS A 43 12.40 -20.04 28.06
N SER A 44 11.44 -19.41 28.73
CA SER A 44 11.07 -19.72 30.13
C SER A 44 9.98 -20.80 30.24
N VAL A 45 9.35 -21.16 29.13
CA VAL A 45 8.40 -22.27 29.00
C VAL A 45 8.81 -23.09 27.78
N VAL A 46 9.00 -24.39 27.97
CA VAL A 46 9.36 -25.34 26.92
C VAL A 46 8.39 -26.52 26.92
N TYR A 47 8.09 -27.07 25.75
CA TYR A 47 7.31 -28.31 25.65
C TYR A 47 8.22 -29.53 25.65
N THR A 48 7.72 -30.70 26.05
CA THR A 48 8.50 -31.95 26.09
C THR A 48 9.08 -32.37 24.74
N THR A 49 8.66 -31.77 23.63
CA THR A 49 9.20 -31.99 22.28
C THR A 49 10.32 -31.03 21.90
N GLU A 50 10.59 -30.01 22.71
CA GLU A 50 11.54 -28.94 22.40
C GLU A 50 12.92 -29.16 23.02
N THR A 51 13.85 -28.28 22.63
CA THR A 51 15.18 -28.18 23.22
C THR A 51 15.24 -26.96 24.14
N ILE A 52 15.82 -27.14 25.32
CA ILE A 52 16.16 -26.06 26.25
C ILE A 52 17.53 -25.53 25.85
N GLU A 53 17.56 -24.31 25.33
CA GLU A 53 18.80 -23.64 24.87
C GLU A 53 19.29 -22.64 25.91
N VAL A 54 20.54 -22.82 26.33
CA VAL A 54 21.25 -21.99 27.29
C VAL A 54 22.30 -21.17 26.57
N VAL A 55 22.36 -19.86 26.84
CA VAL A 55 23.44 -18.98 26.38
C VAL A 55 24.16 -18.44 27.62
N PHE A 56 25.49 -18.55 27.65
CA PHE A 56 26.28 -18.10 28.80
C PHE A 56 27.52 -17.30 28.39
N THR A 57 27.96 -16.43 29.30
CA THR A 57 29.17 -15.61 29.16
C THR A 57 29.91 -15.50 30.49
N GLY A 58 31.23 -15.30 30.41
CA GLY A 58 32.07 -15.08 31.59
C GLY A 58 32.18 -16.30 32.51
N GLY A 59 32.07 -17.52 31.97
CA GLY A 59 32.38 -18.75 32.70
C GLY A 59 33.82 -18.76 33.22
N SER A 60 34.13 -19.57 34.23
CA SER A 60 35.44 -19.55 34.89
C SER A 60 36.59 -20.09 34.01
N GLY A 61 36.27 -20.63 32.83
CA GLY A 61 37.22 -21.26 31.92
C GLY A 61 37.65 -22.65 32.36
N ASN A 62 37.04 -23.19 33.42
CA ASN A 62 37.30 -24.56 33.85
C ASN A 62 36.48 -25.54 33.00
N VAL A 63 37.16 -26.53 32.42
CA VAL A 63 36.57 -27.56 31.55
C VAL A 63 35.51 -28.42 32.25
N SER A 64 35.51 -28.40 33.59
CA SER A 64 34.57 -29.11 34.46
C SER A 64 33.45 -28.22 35.01
N ASP A 65 33.33 -26.97 34.56
CA ASP A 65 32.13 -26.19 34.84
C ASP A 65 30.94 -26.78 34.07
N TRP A 66 29.76 -26.74 34.69
CA TRP A 66 28.63 -27.50 34.17
C TRP A 66 27.28 -26.85 34.48
N PHE A 67 26.31 -27.17 33.64
CA PHE A 67 24.92 -26.81 33.81
C PHE A 67 24.13 -28.01 34.33
N GLY A 68 23.35 -27.80 35.39
CA GLY A 68 22.49 -28.82 35.99
C GLY A 68 21.04 -28.38 36.06
N ILE A 69 20.12 -29.25 35.63
CA ILE A 69 18.67 -29.05 35.73
C ILE A 69 18.16 -29.77 36.97
N TYR A 70 17.46 -29.03 37.84
CA TYR A 70 16.85 -29.55 39.05
C TYR A 70 15.39 -29.13 39.10
N PRO A 71 14.46 -29.89 39.72
CA PRO A 71 13.12 -29.36 39.98
C PRO A 71 13.21 -28.07 40.79
N GLN A 72 12.25 -27.19 40.58
CA GLN A 72 12.23 -25.91 41.23
C GLN A 72 12.29 -26.08 42.76
N ASN A 73 13.09 -25.23 43.41
CA ASN A 73 13.36 -25.24 44.86
C ASN A 73 14.25 -26.39 45.37
N VAL A 74 14.77 -27.26 44.50
CA VAL A 74 15.80 -28.25 44.87
C VAL A 74 17.18 -27.61 44.71
N GLN A 75 17.97 -27.61 45.79
CA GLN A 75 19.33 -27.08 45.78
C GLN A 75 20.33 -28.10 45.19
N PRO A 76 21.30 -27.66 44.37
CA PRO A 76 22.37 -28.52 43.89
C PRO A 76 23.11 -29.23 45.05
N GLY A 77 23.45 -30.52 44.86
CA GLY A 77 24.12 -31.34 45.86
C GLY A 77 23.21 -32.05 46.87
N SER A 78 21.93 -31.66 46.97
CA SER A 78 20.94 -32.38 47.80
C SER A 78 20.45 -33.69 47.16
N ARG A 79 20.58 -33.79 45.83
CA ARG A 79 20.28 -34.98 45.01
C ARG A 79 20.96 -34.84 43.64
N ALA A 80 20.95 -35.91 42.84
CA ALA A 80 21.42 -35.84 41.46
C ALA A 80 20.57 -34.87 40.61
N ALA A 81 21.24 -34.17 39.69
CA ALA A 81 20.57 -33.37 38.67
C ALA A 81 19.67 -34.27 37.79
N THR A 82 18.53 -33.73 37.35
CA THR A 82 17.60 -34.43 36.44
C THR A 82 18.22 -34.58 35.04
N ASP A 83 18.94 -33.55 34.59
CA ASP A 83 19.83 -33.59 33.43
C ASP A 83 21.01 -32.64 33.70
N TRP A 84 22.17 -32.90 33.09
CA TRP A 84 23.35 -32.05 33.26
C TRP A 84 24.31 -32.14 32.07
N LYS A 85 25.07 -31.09 31.78
CA LYS A 85 26.13 -31.12 30.76
C LYS A 85 27.26 -30.18 31.17
N TYR A 86 28.49 -30.51 30.80
CA TYR A 86 29.58 -29.55 30.87
C TYR A 86 29.34 -28.38 29.90
N ILE A 87 30.02 -27.27 30.15
CA ILE A 87 29.90 -26.04 29.33
C ILE A 87 30.27 -26.22 27.85
N ASN A 88 30.91 -27.34 27.47
CA ASN A 88 31.16 -27.76 26.09
C ASN A 88 29.96 -28.50 25.43
N ASN A 89 28.78 -28.50 26.06
CA ASN A 89 27.58 -29.21 25.61
C ASN A 89 27.72 -30.75 25.55
N SER A 90 28.62 -31.33 26.35
CA SER A 90 28.89 -32.77 26.41
C SER A 90 28.83 -33.31 27.84
N ARG A 91 28.80 -34.64 27.97
CA ARG A 91 28.99 -35.37 29.24
C ARG A 91 30.47 -35.68 29.53
N LEU A 92 31.36 -35.36 28.59
CA LEU A 92 32.81 -35.48 28.73
C LEU A 92 33.42 -34.09 28.74
N ALA A 93 34.18 -33.76 29.79
CA ALA A 93 34.84 -32.46 29.93
C ALA A 93 35.94 -32.28 28.87
N SER A 94 35.93 -31.14 28.18
CA SER A 94 36.97 -30.76 27.23
C SER A 94 37.16 -29.24 27.23
N ALA A 95 38.27 -28.78 26.66
CA ALA A 95 38.55 -27.35 26.49
C ALA A 95 37.40 -26.64 25.76
N VAL A 96 36.98 -25.49 26.29
CA VAL A 96 35.95 -24.61 25.73
C VAL A 96 36.23 -23.17 26.16
N GLY A 97 35.75 -22.20 25.38
CA GLY A 97 35.83 -20.79 25.74
C GLY A 97 34.96 -20.45 26.95
N ILE A 98 35.17 -19.27 27.53
CA ILE A 98 34.41 -18.73 28.67
C ILE A 98 32.97 -18.29 28.30
N ASN A 99 32.62 -18.34 27.02
CA ASN A 99 31.30 -18.00 26.49
C ASN A 99 30.82 -19.14 25.57
N GLY A 100 29.53 -19.44 25.55
CA GLY A 100 29.04 -20.54 24.72
C GLY A 100 27.54 -20.81 24.82
N ARG A 101 27.17 -21.97 24.28
CA ARG A 101 25.80 -22.51 24.28
C ARG A 101 25.78 -23.94 24.78
N VAL A 102 24.77 -24.28 25.57
CA VAL A 102 24.48 -25.65 26.01
C VAL A 102 23.01 -25.94 25.72
N SER A 103 22.71 -27.16 25.29
CA SER A 103 21.34 -27.54 24.94
C SER A 103 20.92 -28.83 25.64
N PHE A 104 19.67 -28.89 26.10
CA PHE A 104 19.08 -30.08 26.74
C PHE A 104 17.82 -30.49 26.00
N ALA A 105 17.61 -31.79 25.82
CA ALA A 105 16.36 -32.28 25.24
C ALA A 105 15.27 -32.29 26.33
N ALA A 106 14.18 -31.53 26.15
CA ALA A 106 13.09 -31.50 27.11
C ALA A 106 12.35 -32.86 27.17
N THR A 107 12.52 -33.74 26.19
CA THR A 107 11.98 -35.11 26.17
C THR A 107 12.45 -35.96 27.35
N ALA A 108 13.58 -35.62 27.97
CA ALA A 108 14.11 -36.29 29.15
C ALA A 108 13.50 -35.79 30.47
N LEU A 109 12.66 -34.74 30.42
CA LEU A 109 12.05 -34.12 31.59
C LEU A 109 10.54 -34.41 31.62
N SER A 110 10.01 -34.69 32.81
CA SER A 110 8.56 -34.74 33.01
C SER A 110 7.99 -33.31 33.07
N PRO A 111 6.70 -33.09 32.74
CA PRO A 111 6.07 -31.79 32.93
C PRO A 111 6.19 -31.29 34.37
N GLY A 112 6.61 -30.04 34.57
CA GLY A 112 6.89 -29.47 35.88
C GLY A 112 7.74 -28.22 35.84
N ARG A 113 8.01 -27.64 37.01
CA ARG A 113 8.87 -26.45 37.15
C ARG A 113 10.29 -26.85 37.53
N TYR A 114 11.26 -26.20 36.92
CA TYR A 114 12.67 -26.49 37.06
C TYR A 114 13.50 -25.23 37.29
N SER A 115 14.68 -25.40 37.86
CA SER A 115 15.74 -24.41 37.98
C SER A 115 16.97 -24.93 37.25
N LEU A 116 17.51 -24.14 36.33
CA LEU A 116 18.81 -24.37 35.70
C LEU A 116 19.89 -23.67 36.53
N TRP A 117 20.96 -24.40 36.83
CA TRP A 117 22.09 -23.92 37.63
C TRP A 117 23.38 -23.96 36.82
N PHE A 118 24.20 -22.92 36.92
CA PHE A 118 25.57 -22.91 36.42
C PHE A 118 26.54 -23.16 37.58
N LEU A 119 27.30 -24.24 37.55
CA LEU A 119 28.02 -24.79 38.70
C LEU A 119 29.52 -24.97 38.41
N ALA A 120 30.35 -24.70 39.42
CA ALA A 120 31.79 -24.68 39.30
C ALA A 120 32.44 -26.07 39.43
N ASN A 121 33.35 -26.40 38.51
CA ASN A 121 34.39 -27.44 38.66
C ASN A 121 33.94 -28.78 39.31
N ASN A 122 32.98 -29.49 38.70
CA ASN A 122 32.36 -30.73 39.25
C ASN A 122 31.73 -30.59 40.65
N GLY A 123 31.71 -29.41 41.24
CA GLY A 123 31.08 -29.09 42.52
C GLY A 123 29.69 -28.49 42.34
N TYR A 124 29.10 -28.07 43.46
CA TYR A 124 27.74 -27.52 43.54
C TYR A 124 27.71 -26.03 43.89
N SER A 125 28.86 -25.36 43.84
CA SER A 125 28.96 -23.91 44.04
C SER A 125 28.42 -23.18 42.80
N PRO A 126 27.38 -22.35 42.92
CA PRO A 126 26.83 -21.62 41.79
C PRO A 126 27.77 -20.51 41.32
N LEU A 127 28.02 -20.49 40.01
CA LEU A 127 28.75 -19.45 39.31
C LEU A 127 27.86 -18.25 38.96
N ALA A 128 26.54 -18.46 38.90
CA ALA A 128 25.54 -17.47 38.54
C ALA A 128 24.20 -17.77 39.25
N GLN A 129 23.29 -16.79 39.26
CA GLN A 129 21.93 -17.00 39.78
C GLN A 129 21.17 -18.04 38.95
N ALA A 130 20.45 -18.94 39.62
CA ALA A 130 19.63 -19.94 38.94
C ALA A 130 18.49 -19.30 38.11
N VAL A 131 18.21 -19.88 36.94
CA VAL A 131 17.12 -19.44 36.06
C VAL A 131 16.00 -20.47 36.12
N ASN A 132 14.77 -20.02 36.42
CA ASN A 132 13.60 -20.89 36.49
C ASN A 132 12.92 -21.01 35.13
N PHE A 133 12.42 -22.21 34.82
CA PHE A 133 11.61 -22.49 33.63
C PHE A 133 10.57 -23.58 33.91
N GLU A 134 9.57 -23.69 33.03
CA GLU A 134 8.52 -24.70 33.09
C GLU A 134 8.62 -25.63 31.88
N VAL A 135 8.51 -26.94 32.11
CA VAL A 135 8.35 -27.97 31.08
C VAL A 135 6.88 -28.35 31.02
N LEU A 136 6.28 -28.28 29.85
CA LEU A 136 4.87 -28.64 29.60
C LEU A 136 4.77 -29.87 28.72
N SER A 137 3.66 -30.60 28.84
CA SER A 137 3.36 -31.70 27.91
C SER A 137 3.20 -31.14 26.49
N SER A 138 3.68 -31.87 25.49
CA SER A 138 3.42 -31.52 24.08
C SER A 138 1.93 -31.46 23.74
N ALA A 139 1.06 -32.12 24.51
CA ALA A 139 -0.40 -31.98 24.37
C ALA A 139 -0.91 -30.57 24.72
N ASP A 140 -0.18 -29.84 25.57
CA ASP A 140 -0.50 -28.47 25.96
C ASP A 140 0.00 -27.42 24.95
N GLN A 141 0.70 -27.85 23.89
CA GLN A 141 1.26 -26.96 22.90
C GLN A 141 0.15 -26.32 22.05
N PRO A 142 0.09 -24.98 21.97
CA PRO A 142 -0.87 -24.32 21.10
C PRO A 142 -0.62 -24.65 19.63
N GLY A 143 -1.70 -24.81 18.87
CA GLY A 143 -1.65 -25.21 17.47
C GLY A 143 -2.81 -24.64 16.67
N LEU A 144 -2.59 -24.53 15.36
CA LEU A 144 -3.57 -24.08 14.37
C LEU A 144 -3.56 -25.00 13.16
N VAL A 145 -4.75 -25.33 12.68
CA VAL A 145 -4.95 -26.05 11.42
C VAL A 145 -6.07 -25.36 10.65
N ILE A 146 -5.80 -24.98 9.41
CA ILE A 146 -6.82 -24.47 8.49
C ILE A 146 -7.39 -25.67 7.72
N LYS A 147 -8.71 -25.88 7.81
CA LYS A 147 -9.38 -27.03 7.18
C LYS A 147 -9.67 -26.80 5.70
N ASN A 148 -9.91 -25.55 5.28
CA ASN A 148 -10.07 -25.14 3.90
C ASN A 148 -9.01 -24.07 3.54
N PRO A 149 -7.81 -24.45 3.08
CA PRO A 149 -6.71 -23.50 2.87
C PRO A 149 -6.88 -22.56 1.67
N GLN A 150 -8.01 -22.65 0.95
CA GLN A 150 -8.30 -21.89 -0.26
C GLN A 150 -9.76 -21.39 -0.29
N PRO A 151 -10.27 -20.70 0.74
CA PRO A 151 -11.67 -20.29 0.77
C PRO A 151 -11.96 -19.23 -0.30
N GLY A 152 -13.17 -19.26 -0.88
CA GLY A 152 -13.67 -18.13 -1.67
C GLY A 152 -13.91 -16.88 -0.81
N ILE A 153 -13.94 -15.67 -1.41
CA ILE A 153 -14.23 -14.40 -0.70
C ILE A 153 -15.54 -14.40 0.12
N ALA A 154 -16.50 -15.29 -0.19
CA ALA A 154 -17.77 -15.44 0.53
C ALA A 154 -17.84 -16.73 1.38
N GLU A 155 -16.79 -17.56 1.36
CA GLU A 155 -16.71 -18.82 2.08
C GLU A 155 -15.98 -18.61 3.41
N GLN A 156 -16.56 -19.06 4.53
CA GLN A 156 -15.92 -18.93 5.84
C GLN A 156 -14.60 -19.72 5.90
N LEU A 157 -13.55 -19.12 6.47
CA LEU A 157 -12.32 -19.81 6.82
C LEU A 157 -12.58 -20.69 8.05
N VAL A 158 -12.39 -22.00 7.90
CA VAL A 158 -12.60 -22.99 8.96
C VAL A 158 -11.26 -23.29 9.63
N VAL A 159 -11.14 -22.88 10.89
CA VAL A 159 -9.93 -23.02 11.70
C VAL A 159 -10.17 -23.99 12.85
N GLU A 160 -9.34 -25.02 12.94
CA GLU A 160 -9.18 -25.79 14.17
C GLU A 160 -8.04 -25.21 14.99
N PHE A 161 -8.26 -24.99 16.28
CA PHE A 161 -7.24 -24.52 17.20
C PHE A 161 -7.14 -25.42 18.44
N ASN A 162 -5.93 -25.53 18.96
CA ASN A 162 -5.62 -26.06 20.28
C ASN A 162 -4.88 -24.97 21.06
N ASN A 163 -5.31 -24.68 22.27
CA ASN A 163 -4.72 -23.72 23.19
C ASN A 163 -5.11 -24.05 24.65
N PRO A 164 -4.64 -25.16 25.24
CA PRO A 164 -5.14 -25.65 26.53
C PRO A 164 -4.96 -24.67 27.69
N ARG A 165 -4.01 -23.74 27.59
CA ARG A 165 -3.81 -22.60 28.50
C ARG A 165 -4.38 -21.30 27.91
N ALA A 166 -5.65 -21.33 27.50
CA ALA A 166 -6.32 -20.19 26.90
C ALA A 166 -6.69 -19.11 27.93
N SER A 167 -6.52 -17.87 27.54
CA SER A 167 -7.18 -16.71 28.16
C SER A 167 -8.48 -16.38 27.41
N LYS A 168 -9.40 -15.68 28.09
CA LYS A 168 -10.63 -15.18 27.45
C LYS A 168 -10.35 -14.16 26.34
N THR A 169 -9.18 -13.52 26.36
CA THR A 169 -8.72 -12.51 25.41
C THR A 169 -7.66 -13.05 24.43
N ASP A 170 -7.43 -14.36 24.40
CA ASP A 170 -6.68 -14.96 23.29
C ASP A 170 -7.51 -14.90 22.01
N TRP A 171 -6.85 -14.67 20.88
CA TRP A 171 -7.55 -14.36 19.63
C TRP A 171 -6.80 -14.87 18.40
N LEU A 172 -7.55 -15.06 17.32
CA LEU A 172 -7.05 -15.40 16.00
C LEU A 172 -6.97 -14.14 15.16
N GLY A 173 -5.80 -13.88 14.58
CA GLY A 173 -5.57 -12.75 13.67
C GLY A 173 -5.19 -13.24 12.28
N VAL A 174 -5.84 -12.68 11.26
CA VAL A 174 -5.53 -12.89 9.84
C VAL A 174 -4.77 -11.68 9.32
N TYR A 175 -3.62 -11.93 8.71
CA TYR A 175 -2.75 -10.89 8.15
C TYR A 175 -2.35 -11.24 6.72
N ALA A 176 -2.04 -10.22 5.90
CA ALA A 176 -1.43 -10.47 4.60
C ALA A 176 -0.09 -11.20 4.79
N LYS A 177 0.23 -12.16 3.92
CA LYS A 177 1.42 -13.00 4.05
C LYS A 177 2.70 -12.15 4.20
N GLY A 178 3.55 -12.51 5.17
CA GLY A 178 4.78 -11.78 5.47
C GLY A 178 4.60 -10.58 6.39
N THR A 179 3.38 -10.27 6.81
CA THR A 179 3.11 -9.23 7.81
C THR A 179 3.34 -9.78 9.20
N THR A 180 4.17 -9.11 9.99
CA THR A 180 4.32 -9.42 11.42
C THR A 180 3.06 -8.98 12.17
N PRO A 181 2.50 -9.80 13.08
CA PRO A 181 1.32 -9.43 13.85
C PRO A 181 1.46 -8.10 14.58
N GLY A 182 0.47 -7.23 14.38
CA GLY A 182 0.38 -5.88 14.93
C GLY A 182 -1.02 -5.31 14.69
N PRO A 183 -1.25 -4.01 14.98
CA PRO A 183 -2.52 -3.37 14.63
C PRO A 183 -2.85 -3.52 13.14
N GLY A 184 -4.13 -3.73 12.80
CA GLY A 184 -4.58 -3.80 11.40
C GLY A 184 -4.70 -5.20 10.79
N SER A 185 -5.10 -6.21 11.57
CA SER A 185 -5.49 -7.53 11.02
C SER A 185 -6.62 -7.40 9.99
N ALA A 186 -6.57 -8.16 8.90
CA ALA A 186 -7.60 -8.19 7.87
C ALA A 186 -8.91 -8.85 8.34
N ALA A 187 -8.81 -9.83 9.24
CA ALA A 187 -9.92 -10.44 9.96
C ALA A 187 -9.44 -10.93 11.33
N TRP A 188 -10.35 -11.05 12.30
CA TRP A 188 -10.00 -11.56 13.62
C TRP A 188 -11.22 -12.05 14.41
N LEU A 189 -11.04 -12.97 15.36
CA LEU A 189 -12.05 -13.34 16.36
C LEU A 189 -11.34 -13.75 17.66
N TYR A 190 -11.99 -13.55 18.82
CA TYR A 190 -11.58 -14.23 20.05
C TYR A 190 -11.82 -15.73 19.92
N LEU A 191 -11.17 -16.55 20.76
CA LEU A 191 -11.33 -18.01 20.74
C LEU A 191 -12.75 -18.50 21.05
N ASN A 192 -13.63 -17.63 21.58
CA ASN A 192 -15.06 -17.89 21.71
C ASN A 192 -15.87 -17.68 20.41
N GLY A 193 -15.22 -17.32 19.30
CA GLY A 193 -15.84 -17.11 18.00
C GLY A 193 -16.55 -15.76 17.84
N THR A 194 -16.32 -14.79 18.74
CA THR A 194 -16.98 -13.48 18.70
C THR A 194 -15.99 -12.33 18.75
N LYS A 195 -16.50 -11.11 18.61
CA LYS A 195 -15.75 -9.85 18.79
C LYS A 195 -15.75 -9.37 20.24
N THR A 196 -16.23 -10.17 21.19
CA THR A 196 -16.30 -9.83 22.61
C THR A 196 -15.77 -10.99 23.46
N ALA A 197 -14.75 -10.73 24.28
CA ALA A 197 -14.11 -11.75 25.10
C ALA A 197 -14.98 -12.18 26.30
N THR A 198 -15.79 -13.23 26.16
CA THR A 198 -16.69 -13.71 27.24
C THR A 198 -16.15 -14.92 28.00
N SER A 199 -15.42 -15.82 27.32
CA SER A 199 -15.01 -17.12 27.87
C SER A 199 -13.64 -17.54 27.35
N ALA A 200 -12.84 -18.20 28.18
CA ALA A 200 -11.61 -18.86 27.75
C ALA A 200 -11.95 -20.22 27.11
N ILE A 201 -11.69 -20.37 25.81
CA ILE A 201 -11.91 -21.63 25.08
C ILE A 201 -10.56 -22.23 24.73
N GLY A 202 -10.31 -23.45 25.20
CA GLY A 202 -9.03 -24.13 25.08
C GLY A 202 -8.81 -24.88 23.77
N SER A 203 -9.86 -25.22 23.03
CA SER A 203 -9.77 -25.85 21.71
C SER A 203 -11.12 -25.81 21.00
N GLY A 204 -11.12 -25.96 19.68
CA GLY A 204 -12.36 -26.05 18.91
C GLY A 204 -12.21 -25.70 17.44
N LEU A 205 -13.36 -25.65 16.76
CA LEU A 205 -13.49 -25.16 15.39
C LEU A 205 -14.10 -23.76 15.40
N LEU A 206 -13.52 -22.85 14.62
CA LEU A 206 -14.01 -21.49 14.40
C LEU A 206 -14.18 -21.22 12.92
N ASN A 207 -15.26 -20.51 12.61
CA ASN A 207 -15.53 -19.97 11.28
C ASN A 207 -15.22 -18.47 11.32
N ILE A 208 -14.24 -18.05 10.54
CA ILE A 208 -13.82 -16.66 10.41
C ILE A 208 -14.22 -16.19 9.01
N ALA A 209 -14.91 -15.05 8.91
CA ALA A 209 -15.12 -14.43 7.59
C ALA A 209 -13.73 -14.11 7.00
N PRO A 210 -13.40 -14.62 5.79
CA PRO A 210 -12.10 -14.35 5.21
C PRO A 210 -11.97 -12.86 4.89
N PRO A 211 -10.74 -12.37 4.70
CA PRO A 211 -10.52 -11.10 4.03
C PRO A 211 -11.29 -11.04 2.71
N VAL A 212 -11.95 -9.92 2.46
CA VAL A 212 -12.72 -9.67 1.22
C VAL A 212 -11.86 -9.52 -0.03
N ALA A 213 -10.57 -9.23 0.13
CA ALA A 213 -9.61 -9.17 -0.96
C ALA A 213 -8.97 -10.55 -1.18
N ALA A 214 -9.03 -11.05 -2.41
CA ALA A 214 -8.29 -12.25 -2.79
C ALA A 214 -6.78 -12.03 -2.60
N GLY A 215 -6.05 -13.07 -2.21
CA GLY A 215 -4.62 -12.96 -1.92
C GLY A 215 -4.09 -14.01 -0.96
N GLN A 216 -2.78 -13.95 -0.67
CA GLN A 216 -2.12 -14.83 0.29
C GLN A 216 -2.15 -14.22 1.69
N TYR A 217 -2.57 -15.00 2.67
CA TYR A 217 -2.72 -14.60 4.06
C TYR A 217 -2.08 -15.61 5.01
N GLU A 218 -1.84 -15.16 6.23
CA GLU A 218 -1.35 -15.96 7.33
C GLU A 218 -2.26 -15.82 8.54
N LEU A 219 -2.57 -16.95 9.16
CA LEU A 219 -3.35 -17.04 10.39
C LEU A 219 -2.40 -17.20 11.59
N TRP A 220 -2.67 -16.43 12.64
CA TRP A 220 -1.90 -16.41 13.87
C TRP A 220 -2.81 -16.58 15.09
N LEU A 221 -2.33 -17.30 16.10
CA LEU A 221 -2.93 -17.35 17.43
C LEU A 221 -2.13 -16.42 18.34
N LEU A 222 -2.82 -15.45 18.94
CA LEU A 222 -2.21 -14.34 19.65
C LEU A 222 -2.72 -14.25 21.09
N ALA A 223 -1.85 -13.83 22.00
CA ALA A 223 -2.10 -13.85 23.43
C ALA A 223 -2.75 -12.55 23.94
N ASN A 224 -3.78 -12.67 24.77
CA ASN A 224 -4.25 -11.64 25.70
C ASN A 224 -4.43 -10.21 25.12
N ASP A 225 -5.21 -10.02 24.06
CA ASP A 225 -5.37 -8.74 23.35
C ASP A 225 -4.06 -8.11 22.81
N GLY A 226 -2.94 -8.81 22.96
CA GLY A 226 -1.63 -8.42 22.43
C GLY A 226 -1.28 -9.18 21.16
N TYR A 227 -0.07 -8.93 20.66
CA TYR A 227 0.46 -9.54 19.43
C TYR A 227 1.53 -10.61 19.71
N THR A 228 1.64 -11.08 20.95
CA THR A 228 2.54 -12.19 21.30
C THR A 228 2.02 -13.48 20.68
N VAL A 229 2.83 -14.07 19.81
CA VAL A 229 2.49 -15.29 19.06
C VAL A 229 2.48 -16.51 19.99
N LYS A 230 1.36 -17.23 19.99
CA LYS A 230 1.22 -18.55 20.64
C LYS A 230 1.32 -19.70 19.64
N ALA A 231 0.83 -19.51 18.40
CA ALA A 231 0.96 -20.46 17.28
C ALA A 231 0.83 -19.75 15.93
N GLY A 232 1.33 -20.38 14.87
CA GLY A 232 1.38 -19.83 13.51
C GLY A 232 2.79 -19.35 13.10
N PRO A 233 2.94 -18.80 11.88
CA PRO A 233 1.88 -18.58 10.90
C PRO A 233 1.41 -19.87 10.24
N VAL A 234 0.12 -19.93 9.89
CA VAL A 234 -0.41 -20.93 8.94
C VAL A 234 -0.89 -20.20 7.70
N SER A 235 -0.25 -20.47 6.55
CA SER A 235 -0.58 -19.80 5.29
C SER A 235 -1.86 -20.36 4.64
N PHE A 236 -2.65 -19.49 4.03
CA PHE A 236 -3.78 -19.83 3.17
C PHE A 236 -3.95 -18.78 2.07
N THR A 237 -4.79 -19.06 1.07
CA THR A 237 -5.09 -18.11 -0.01
C THR A 237 -6.58 -17.87 -0.08
N VAL A 238 -7.02 -16.62 -0.01
CA VAL A 238 -8.41 -16.29 -0.36
C VAL A 238 -8.53 -16.24 -1.87
N LYS A 239 -9.43 -17.03 -2.44
CA LYS A 239 -9.73 -17.04 -3.88
C LYS A 239 -10.86 -16.06 -4.19
N ASP A 240 -10.70 -15.33 -5.29
CA ASP A 240 -11.85 -14.71 -5.95
C ASP A 240 -12.57 -15.79 -6.75
N ALA A 241 -13.78 -16.13 -6.29
CA ALA A 241 -14.65 -17.12 -6.91
C ALA A 241 -15.69 -16.49 -7.87
N ARG A 242 -15.65 -15.17 -8.07
CA ARG A 242 -16.56 -14.50 -9.01
C ARG A 242 -16.31 -15.01 -10.44
N PRO A 243 -17.35 -15.06 -11.28
CA PRO A 243 -17.16 -15.43 -12.67
C PRO A 243 -16.31 -14.35 -13.37
N MET A 244 -15.33 -14.83 -14.13
CA MET A 244 -14.59 -14.02 -15.09
C MET A 244 -15.58 -13.31 -16.02
N ALA A 245 -15.40 -12.01 -16.21
CA ALA A 245 -16.29 -11.20 -17.04
C ALA A 245 -15.55 -9.99 -17.61
N TRP A 246 -15.87 -9.59 -18.83
CA TRP A 246 -15.43 -8.29 -19.35
C TRP A 246 -16.11 -7.16 -18.58
N ILE A 247 -15.38 -6.09 -18.28
CA ILE A 247 -15.92 -4.90 -17.58
C ILE A 247 -17.16 -4.36 -18.30
N ASN A 248 -17.09 -4.36 -19.64
CA ASN A 248 -18.23 -4.21 -20.52
C ASN A 248 -18.17 -5.30 -21.58
N SER A 249 -19.29 -5.95 -21.91
CA SER A 249 -19.35 -6.91 -23.03
C SER A 249 -19.21 -6.25 -24.41
N LYS A 250 -19.32 -4.92 -24.45
CA LYS A 250 -19.03 -4.07 -25.61
C LYS A 250 -18.19 -2.88 -25.17
N PHE A 251 -17.01 -2.68 -25.74
CA PHE A 251 -16.14 -1.57 -25.39
C PHE A 251 -15.31 -1.06 -26.57
N ARG A 252 -14.86 0.19 -26.43
CA ARG A 252 -13.99 0.85 -27.39
C ARG A 252 -12.56 0.86 -26.86
N LEU A 253 -11.61 0.50 -27.71
CA LEU A 253 -10.19 0.62 -27.41
C LEU A 253 -9.68 2.02 -27.75
N TYR A 254 -8.56 2.40 -27.13
CA TYR A 254 -7.78 3.54 -27.58
C TYR A 254 -7.40 3.36 -29.06
N GLN A 255 -7.47 4.44 -29.82
CA GLN A 255 -7.28 4.43 -31.26
C GLN A 255 -5.91 3.88 -31.69
N ALA A 256 -5.90 3.16 -32.81
CA ALA A 256 -4.72 2.92 -33.62
C ALA A 256 -4.54 4.05 -34.64
N VAL A 257 -3.36 4.13 -35.24
CA VAL A 257 -3.05 5.10 -36.29
C VAL A 257 -2.47 4.34 -37.47
N ALA A 258 -2.99 4.62 -38.66
CA ALA A 258 -2.48 4.07 -39.90
C ALA A 258 -0.96 4.29 -40.01
N GLU A 259 -0.26 3.26 -40.48
CA GLU A 259 1.19 3.22 -40.71
C GLU A 259 2.05 3.36 -39.44
N GLN A 260 1.45 3.21 -38.26
CA GLN A 260 2.15 3.17 -36.98
C GLN A 260 1.90 1.84 -36.26
N ASN A 261 2.90 1.38 -35.50
CA ASN A 261 2.74 0.22 -34.64
C ASN A 261 1.72 0.53 -33.54
N TYR A 262 0.70 -0.31 -33.44
CA TYR A 262 -0.29 -0.32 -32.39
C TYR A 262 0.00 -1.43 -31.39
N GLN A 263 -0.11 -1.12 -30.10
CA GLN A 263 -0.03 -2.09 -29.01
C GLN A 263 -0.94 -1.66 -27.86
N LEU A 264 -1.73 -2.60 -27.32
CA LEU A 264 -2.57 -2.39 -26.15
C LEU A 264 -2.75 -3.70 -25.38
N LYS A 265 -2.79 -3.62 -24.05
CA LYS A 265 -3.05 -4.78 -23.18
C LYS A 265 -4.53 -4.86 -22.80
N LEU A 266 -5.15 -6.03 -23.01
CA LEU A 266 -6.56 -6.27 -22.69
C LEU A 266 -6.80 -6.69 -21.23
N SER A 267 -5.75 -6.98 -20.46
CA SER A 267 -5.90 -7.52 -19.11
C SER A 267 -6.65 -6.57 -18.17
N ALA A 268 -6.53 -5.26 -18.36
CA ALA A 268 -7.30 -4.27 -17.61
C ALA A 268 -8.80 -4.26 -17.95
N TYR A 269 -9.23 -4.79 -19.10
CA TYR A 269 -10.63 -4.81 -19.54
C TYR A 269 -11.41 -6.03 -19.02
N LEU A 270 -10.70 -6.95 -18.38
CA LEU A 270 -11.25 -8.20 -17.85
C LEU A 270 -11.28 -8.14 -16.33
N ARG A 271 -12.45 -8.40 -15.74
CA ARG A 271 -12.55 -8.74 -14.33
C ARG A 271 -12.05 -10.16 -14.13
N LYS A 272 -10.91 -10.26 -13.44
CA LYS A 272 -10.20 -11.51 -13.20
C LYS A 272 -10.75 -12.19 -11.96
N ASN A 273 -10.71 -13.51 -11.98
CA ASN A 273 -10.83 -14.32 -10.78
C ASN A 273 -9.45 -14.88 -10.41
N SER A 274 -9.34 -15.76 -9.43
CA SER A 274 -8.04 -16.35 -9.06
C SER A 274 -7.52 -17.42 -10.03
N ALA A 275 -8.23 -17.74 -11.12
CA ALA A 275 -7.74 -18.66 -12.13
C ALA A 275 -6.75 -17.95 -13.07
N ALA A 276 -5.79 -18.70 -13.63
CA ALA A 276 -5.04 -18.20 -14.76
C ALA A 276 -5.98 -18.09 -15.97
N PHE A 277 -5.67 -17.22 -16.92
CA PHE A 277 -6.50 -17.01 -18.11
C PHE A 277 -5.64 -16.70 -19.33
N THR A 278 -6.21 -16.94 -20.50
CA THR A 278 -5.60 -16.57 -21.78
C THR A 278 -6.59 -15.82 -22.65
N PHE A 279 -6.08 -15.08 -23.63
CA PHE A 279 -6.88 -14.36 -24.60
C PHE A 279 -6.78 -14.97 -26.00
N GLN A 280 -7.87 -14.87 -26.76
CA GLN A 280 -7.93 -15.28 -28.16
C GLN A 280 -8.67 -14.23 -29.00
N LEU A 281 -8.15 -13.96 -30.19
CA LEU A 281 -8.84 -13.17 -31.21
C LEU A 281 -9.73 -14.13 -32.01
N ILE A 282 -11.05 -13.99 -31.85
CA ILE A 282 -12.03 -14.82 -32.54
C ILE A 282 -12.28 -14.30 -33.96
N SER A 283 -12.38 -12.97 -34.10
CA SER A 283 -12.48 -12.30 -35.40
C SER A 283 -11.92 -10.89 -35.29
N GLY A 284 -11.35 -10.35 -36.36
CA GLY A 284 -10.81 -8.99 -36.40
C GLY A 284 -10.13 -8.70 -37.74
N PRO A 285 -9.58 -7.49 -37.91
CA PRO A 285 -8.88 -7.14 -39.13
C PRO A 285 -7.55 -7.93 -39.26
N GLY A 286 -7.16 -8.26 -40.49
CA GLY A 286 -6.02 -9.15 -40.74
C GLY A 286 -4.65 -8.60 -40.35
N TRP A 287 -4.53 -7.29 -40.13
CA TRP A 287 -3.29 -6.65 -39.65
C TRP A 287 -3.09 -6.78 -38.13
N LEU A 288 -4.09 -7.28 -37.40
CA LEU A 288 -4.14 -7.29 -35.95
C LEU A 288 -4.01 -8.71 -35.38
N THR A 289 -3.20 -8.85 -34.34
CA THR A 289 -2.96 -10.10 -33.62
C THR A 289 -3.20 -9.92 -32.13
N LEU A 290 -3.60 -10.99 -31.43
CA LEU A 290 -3.78 -11.02 -29.98
C LEU A 290 -2.97 -12.18 -29.41
N SER A 291 -2.03 -11.87 -28.53
CA SER A 291 -1.26 -12.88 -27.81
C SER A 291 -2.06 -13.50 -26.65
N PRO A 292 -1.69 -14.70 -26.17
CA PRO A 292 -2.36 -15.35 -25.05
C PRO A 292 -2.34 -14.55 -23.74
N ASP A 293 -1.33 -13.71 -23.51
CA ASP A 293 -1.21 -12.80 -22.36
C ASP A 293 -1.99 -11.48 -22.53
N GLY A 294 -2.69 -11.32 -23.66
CA GLY A 294 -3.64 -10.22 -23.87
C GLY A 294 -3.04 -8.99 -24.53
N ILE A 295 -1.89 -9.10 -25.19
CA ILE A 295 -1.30 -8.02 -25.97
C ILE A 295 -1.89 -8.03 -27.37
N LEU A 296 -2.69 -7.02 -27.65
CA LEU A 296 -3.27 -6.74 -28.96
C LEU A 296 -2.30 -5.83 -29.73
N GLN A 297 -1.83 -6.27 -30.89
CA GLN A 297 -0.80 -5.54 -31.64
C GLN A 297 -0.89 -5.73 -33.15
N GLY A 298 -0.37 -4.76 -33.89
CA GLY A 298 -0.31 -4.78 -35.35
C GLY A 298 0.02 -3.41 -35.94
N MET A 299 0.05 -3.29 -37.26
CA MET A 299 0.24 -2.02 -37.96
C MET A 299 -0.82 -1.89 -39.05
N PRO A 300 -1.86 -1.05 -38.86
CA PRO A 300 -2.87 -0.84 -39.89
C PRO A 300 -2.29 -0.09 -41.09
N ALA A 301 -2.77 -0.38 -42.29
CA ALA A 301 -2.51 0.45 -43.47
C ALA A 301 -3.42 1.68 -43.49
N LEU A 302 -3.13 2.66 -44.36
CA LEU A 302 -4.04 3.79 -44.60
C LEU A 302 -5.44 3.36 -45.06
N SER A 303 -5.54 2.24 -45.79
CA SER A 303 -6.83 1.66 -46.21
C SER A 303 -7.67 1.10 -45.07
N ASP A 304 -7.06 0.86 -43.89
CA ASP A 304 -7.76 0.38 -42.70
C ASP A 304 -8.35 1.52 -41.86
N ALA A 305 -8.16 2.78 -42.25
CA ALA A 305 -8.71 3.93 -41.54
C ALA A 305 -10.24 3.85 -41.43
N GLY A 306 -10.76 4.11 -40.22
CA GLY A 306 -12.17 3.93 -39.89
C GLY A 306 -12.36 3.09 -38.63
N LEU A 307 -13.61 2.69 -38.35
CA LEU A 307 -13.93 1.90 -37.18
C LEU A 307 -13.82 0.40 -37.50
N GLN A 308 -12.86 -0.26 -36.86
CA GLN A 308 -12.68 -1.71 -36.95
C GLN A 308 -13.48 -2.40 -35.86
N GLN A 309 -13.97 -3.60 -36.14
CA GLN A 309 -14.67 -4.45 -35.17
C GLN A 309 -13.91 -5.76 -35.00
N LEU A 310 -13.77 -6.20 -33.75
CA LEU A 310 -13.19 -7.48 -33.40
C LEU A 310 -13.99 -8.16 -32.30
N VAL A 311 -13.89 -9.48 -32.23
CA VAL A 311 -14.42 -10.30 -31.16
C VAL A 311 -13.24 -10.94 -30.45
N VAL A 312 -13.13 -10.69 -29.15
CA VAL A 312 -12.07 -11.25 -28.31
C VAL A 312 -12.69 -12.17 -27.27
N ARG A 313 -11.97 -13.22 -26.91
CA ARG A 313 -12.36 -14.20 -25.91
C ARG A 313 -11.33 -14.23 -24.80
N ALA A 314 -11.80 -14.24 -23.56
CA ALA A 314 -10.99 -14.66 -22.41
C ALA A 314 -11.40 -16.08 -22.01
N LEU A 315 -10.41 -16.92 -21.72
CA LEU A 315 -10.54 -18.32 -21.32
C LEU A 315 -9.89 -18.50 -19.97
N ASP A 316 -10.52 -19.23 -19.05
CA ASP A 316 -9.80 -19.71 -17.87
C ASP A 316 -8.72 -20.73 -18.24
N SER A 317 -7.82 -21.01 -17.29
CA SER A 317 -6.66 -21.88 -17.51
C SER A 317 -7.01 -23.35 -17.70
N GLU A 318 -8.22 -23.76 -17.32
CA GLU A 318 -8.75 -25.11 -17.54
C GLU A 318 -9.56 -25.20 -18.85
N GLN A 319 -9.70 -24.08 -19.56
CA GLN A 319 -10.49 -23.88 -20.76
C GLN A 319 -11.97 -24.28 -20.60
N GLN A 320 -12.50 -24.25 -19.37
CA GLN A 320 -13.88 -24.65 -19.06
C GLN A 320 -14.84 -23.46 -19.18
N VAL A 321 -14.40 -22.27 -18.78
CA VAL A 321 -15.18 -21.03 -18.89
C VAL A 321 -14.56 -20.13 -19.95
N SER A 322 -15.41 -19.62 -20.85
CA SER A 322 -15.05 -18.59 -21.82
C SER A 322 -16.04 -17.43 -21.77
N VAL A 323 -15.53 -16.20 -21.91
CA VAL A 323 -16.36 -15.02 -22.09
C VAL A 323 -15.88 -14.20 -23.29
N ASP A 324 -16.82 -13.85 -24.16
CA ASP A 324 -16.56 -13.06 -25.37
C ASP A 324 -16.93 -11.59 -25.15
N ALA A 325 -16.22 -10.70 -25.83
CA ALA A 325 -16.57 -9.30 -25.96
C ALA A 325 -16.49 -8.82 -27.40
N VAL A 326 -17.40 -7.93 -27.76
CA VAL A 326 -17.36 -7.19 -29.02
C VAL A 326 -16.62 -5.89 -28.78
N VAL A 327 -15.54 -5.69 -29.52
CA VAL A 327 -14.65 -4.55 -29.34
C VAL A 327 -14.64 -3.70 -30.60
N THR A 328 -14.62 -2.38 -30.42
CA THR A 328 -14.42 -1.44 -31.52
C THR A 328 -13.06 -0.77 -31.39
N LEU A 329 -12.28 -0.79 -32.47
CA LEU A 329 -10.96 -0.18 -32.56
C LEU A 329 -10.97 0.90 -33.64
N PRO A 330 -10.92 2.19 -33.27
CA PRO A 330 -10.76 3.26 -34.25
C PRO A 330 -9.36 3.21 -34.84
N VAL A 331 -9.24 3.27 -36.16
CA VAL A 331 -7.98 3.50 -36.87
C VAL A 331 -8.05 4.91 -37.45
N LEU A 332 -7.23 5.81 -36.91
CA LEU A 332 -7.13 7.18 -37.38
C LEU A 332 -6.10 7.29 -38.51
N THR A 333 -6.31 8.21 -39.44
CA THR A 333 -5.21 8.72 -40.25
C THR A 333 -4.28 9.57 -39.37
N PRO A 334 -3.00 9.78 -39.76
CA PRO A 334 -2.11 10.68 -39.03
C PRO A 334 -2.71 12.08 -38.83
N LEU A 335 -3.43 12.62 -39.82
CA LEU A 335 -4.11 13.91 -39.70
C LEU A 335 -5.25 13.90 -38.67
N GLN A 336 -6.00 12.80 -38.59
CA GLN A 336 -7.04 12.65 -37.57
C GLN A 336 -6.44 12.51 -36.16
N GLN A 337 -5.26 11.91 -36.03
CA GLN A 337 -4.54 11.84 -34.76
C GLN A 337 -4.16 13.24 -34.25
N GLU A 338 -3.71 14.14 -35.12
CA GLU A 338 -3.44 15.55 -34.76
C GLU A 338 -4.66 16.28 -34.21
N GLN A 339 -5.86 15.88 -34.60
CA GLN A 339 -7.12 16.47 -34.16
C GLN A 339 -7.71 15.77 -32.93
N SER A 340 -7.14 14.64 -32.50
CA SER A 340 -7.63 13.87 -31.36
C SER A 340 -7.29 14.57 -30.05
N ALA A 341 -8.16 14.42 -29.05
CA ALA A 341 -7.92 14.93 -27.71
C ALA A 341 -7.11 13.92 -26.89
N ILE A 342 -6.30 14.43 -25.95
CA ILE A 342 -5.77 13.65 -24.83
C ILE A 342 -6.64 13.87 -23.60
N LYS A 343 -6.84 12.82 -22.79
CA LYS A 343 -7.59 12.90 -21.54
C LYS A 343 -6.66 12.80 -20.33
N VAL A 344 -6.56 13.88 -19.56
CA VAL A 344 -5.76 13.93 -18.33
C VAL A 344 -6.69 13.83 -17.12
N MET A 345 -6.35 12.96 -16.18
CA MET A 345 -7.13 12.70 -14.99
C MET A 345 -6.30 12.97 -13.73
N THR A 346 -6.93 13.52 -12.70
CA THR A 346 -6.40 13.53 -11.33
C THR A 346 -7.31 12.72 -10.43
N TYR A 347 -6.72 11.89 -9.58
CA TYR A 347 -7.45 10.90 -8.81
C TYR A 347 -6.77 10.57 -7.48
N ASN A 348 -7.33 11.09 -6.39
CA ASN A 348 -7.04 10.59 -5.06
C ASN A 348 -7.72 9.22 -4.89
N VAL A 349 -6.92 8.18 -4.63
CA VAL A 349 -7.38 6.79 -4.65
C VAL A 349 -7.70 6.22 -3.28
N TRP A 350 -7.88 7.07 -2.26
CA TRP A 350 -8.27 6.69 -0.91
C TRP A 350 -7.44 5.54 -0.32
N ARG A 351 -6.17 5.84 -0.07
CA ARG A 351 -5.15 4.92 0.45
C ARG A 351 -5.00 3.66 -0.39
N SER A 352 -4.57 3.83 -1.63
CA SER A 352 -4.31 2.72 -2.55
C SER A 352 -5.54 1.84 -2.79
N PHE A 353 -6.72 2.45 -2.91
CA PHE A 353 -8.04 1.81 -2.96
C PHE A 353 -8.33 0.90 -1.76
N GLY A 354 -7.60 1.05 -0.65
CA GLY A 354 -7.64 0.14 0.50
C GLY A 354 -8.82 0.35 1.44
N ARG A 355 -9.74 1.26 1.10
CA ARG A 355 -10.90 1.62 1.92
C ARG A 355 -12.22 1.04 1.42
N VAL A 356 -12.18 0.26 0.33
CA VAL A 356 -13.31 -0.53 -0.16
C VAL A 356 -12.91 -1.98 -0.39
N ASN A 357 -13.88 -2.87 -0.38
CA ASN A 357 -13.69 -4.27 -0.75
C ASN A 357 -13.35 -4.35 -2.23
N ASP A 358 -12.37 -5.18 -2.59
CA ASP A 358 -11.93 -5.38 -3.98
C ASP A 358 -11.47 -4.08 -4.67
N GLY A 359 -10.87 -3.17 -3.90
CA GLY A 359 -10.54 -1.83 -4.36
C GLY A 359 -9.59 -1.78 -5.55
N PHE A 360 -8.63 -2.71 -5.66
CA PHE A 360 -7.75 -2.79 -6.83
C PHE A 360 -8.55 -2.94 -8.14
N GLN A 361 -9.41 -3.95 -8.17
CA GLN A 361 -10.21 -4.27 -9.35
C GLN A 361 -11.18 -3.14 -9.67
N LYS A 362 -11.90 -2.62 -8.66
CA LYS A 362 -12.79 -1.44 -8.84
C LYS A 362 -12.04 -0.19 -9.31
N GLY A 363 -10.83 0.03 -8.79
CA GLY A 363 -9.93 1.09 -9.21
C GLY A 363 -9.56 0.97 -10.69
N LEU A 364 -9.10 -0.21 -11.11
CA LEU A 364 -8.80 -0.50 -12.50
C LEU A 364 -10.02 -0.33 -13.41
N GLU A 365 -11.18 -0.83 -12.98
CA GLU A 365 -12.46 -0.66 -13.68
C GLU A 365 -12.85 0.81 -13.84
N SER A 366 -12.67 1.61 -12.79
CA SER A 366 -12.94 3.04 -12.83
C SER A 366 -12.03 3.77 -13.82
N ILE A 367 -10.76 3.37 -13.92
CA ILE A 367 -9.79 3.92 -14.90
C ILE A 367 -10.17 3.54 -16.33
N VAL A 368 -10.54 2.27 -16.57
CA VAL A 368 -10.98 1.85 -17.91
C VAL A 368 -12.24 2.60 -18.34
N ARG A 369 -13.21 2.78 -17.43
CA ARG A 369 -14.45 3.53 -17.69
C ARG A 369 -14.24 5.04 -17.84
N SER A 370 -13.15 5.58 -17.29
CA SER A 370 -12.85 7.01 -17.40
C SER A 370 -12.35 7.40 -18.78
N GLU A 371 -11.80 6.42 -19.52
CA GLU A 371 -11.10 6.58 -20.79
C GLU A 371 -9.89 7.54 -20.69
N ALA A 372 -9.34 7.75 -19.50
CA ALA A 372 -8.16 8.60 -19.32
C ALA A 372 -6.93 8.04 -20.08
N ASP A 373 -6.01 8.93 -20.43
CA ASP A 373 -4.73 8.59 -21.06
C ASP A 373 -3.54 8.86 -20.15
N ILE A 374 -3.66 9.86 -19.27
CA ILE A 374 -2.62 10.24 -18.31
C ILE A 374 -3.30 10.46 -16.96
N ILE A 375 -2.76 9.87 -15.89
CA ILE A 375 -3.37 9.94 -14.56
C ILE A 375 -2.35 10.40 -13.52
N ALA A 376 -2.66 11.51 -12.86
CA ALA A 376 -2.04 11.97 -11.63
C ALA A 376 -2.75 11.31 -10.44
N LEU A 377 -2.10 10.36 -9.77
CA LEU A 377 -2.63 9.60 -8.64
C LEU A 377 -2.14 10.17 -7.29
N GLN A 378 -3.05 10.35 -6.33
CA GLN A 378 -2.74 10.75 -4.94
C GLN A 378 -3.18 9.64 -3.96
N GLU A 379 -2.62 9.62 -2.75
CA GLU A 379 -2.81 8.55 -1.76
C GLU A 379 -2.48 7.15 -2.27
N VAL A 380 -1.47 7.05 -3.12
CA VAL A 380 -1.07 5.79 -3.75
C VAL A 380 0.36 5.41 -3.39
N ASN A 381 0.57 4.16 -2.99
CA ASN A 381 1.90 3.60 -2.87
C ASN A 381 2.48 3.20 -4.24
N GLN A 382 3.80 3.13 -4.34
CA GLN A 382 4.51 2.85 -5.59
C GLN A 382 4.16 1.47 -6.18
N ALA A 383 3.98 0.46 -5.33
CA ALA A 383 3.68 -0.91 -5.77
C ALA A 383 2.32 -0.99 -6.47
N LEU A 384 1.29 -0.32 -5.93
CA LEU A 384 -0.02 -0.25 -6.56
C LEU A 384 0.04 0.48 -7.90
N ALA A 385 0.74 1.62 -7.98
CA ALA A 385 0.85 2.36 -9.23
C ALA A 385 1.57 1.56 -10.33
N ALA A 386 2.64 0.85 -9.97
CA ALA A 386 3.33 -0.07 -10.88
C ALA A 386 2.39 -1.19 -11.35
N GLN A 387 1.62 -1.80 -10.42
CA GLN A 387 0.64 -2.82 -10.76
C GLN A 387 -0.46 -2.30 -11.70
N LEU A 388 -0.98 -1.08 -11.48
CA LEU A 388 -1.94 -0.45 -12.39
C LEU A 388 -1.34 -0.23 -13.78
N ALA A 389 -0.11 0.31 -13.84
CA ALA A 389 0.59 0.54 -15.10
C ALA A 389 0.81 -0.78 -15.86
N ASP A 390 1.27 -1.84 -15.18
CA ASP A 390 1.49 -3.16 -15.77
C ASP A 390 0.19 -3.79 -16.29
N GLU A 391 -0.93 -3.60 -15.59
CA GLU A 391 -2.24 -4.09 -16.02
C GLU A 391 -2.80 -3.33 -17.21
N LEU A 392 -2.58 -2.02 -17.27
CA LEU A 392 -3.00 -1.18 -18.38
C LEU A 392 -2.06 -1.29 -19.60
N GLY A 393 -0.83 -1.79 -19.40
CA GLY A 393 0.25 -1.74 -20.38
C GLY A 393 0.76 -0.31 -20.58
N TRP A 394 0.84 0.47 -19.50
CA TRP A 394 1.18 1.89 -19.50
C TRP A 394 2.56 2.14 -18.88
N TYR A 395 3.07 3.35 -19.09
CA TYR A 395 4.28 3.86 -18.46
C TYR A 395 3.99 4.36 -17.05
N HIS A 396 4.97 4.22 -16.17
CA HIS A 396 4.93 4.70 -14.80
C HIS A 396 6.09 5.68 -14.58
N ALA A 397 5.77 6.91 -14.14
CA ALA A 397 6.78 7.89 -13.74
C ALA A 397 7.34 7.54 -12.36
N VAL A 398 8.66 7.44 -12.26
CA VAL A 398 9.34 7.05 -11.03
C VAL A 398 9.75 8.29 -10.24
N GLY A 399 9.41 8.31 -8.95
CA GLY A 399 9.80 9.33 -7.99
C GLY A 399 10.20 8.70 -6.65
N SER A 400 10.83 9.50 -5.79
CA SER A 400 11.28 9.10 -4.44
C SER A 400 10.24 9.27 -3.35
N TYR A 401 9.17 10.05 -3.58
CA TYR A 401 8.12 10.29 -2.58
C TYR A 401 7.03 9.20 -2.59
N ALA A 402 6.85 8.52 -1.46
CA ALA A 402 5.85 7.47 -1.28
C ALA A 402 4.47 8.10 -0.96
N GLY A 403 3.56 8.13 -1.95
CA GLY A 403 2.20 8.65 -1.76
C GLY A 403 1.60 9.32 -2.99
N ILE A 404 2.41 9.59 -4.02
CA ILE A 404 2.01 10.29 -5.24
C ILE A 404 2.67 9.65 -6.45
N GLN A 405 1.91 9.39 -7.52
CA GLN A 405 2.42 8.69 -8.69
C GLN A 405 1.79 9.25 -9.98
N ILE A 406 2.45 9.09 -11.11
CA ILE A 406 1.89 9.40 -12.43
C ILE A 406 2.00 8.15 -13.29
N ILE A 407 0.89 7.75 -13.90
CA ILE A 407 0.86 6.71 -14.94
C ILE A 407 0.36 7.31 -16.25
N SER A 408 0.88 6.82 -17.37
CA SER A 408 0.62 7.40 -18.69
C SER A 408 0.60 6.33 -19.76
N ARG A 409 -0.43 6.35 -20.61
CA ARG A 409 -0.46 5.56 -21.85
C ARG A 409 0.72 5.88 -22.75
N PHE A 410 1.21 7.12 -22.70
CA PHE A 410 2.31 7.59 -23.54
C PHE A 410 3.66 7.58 -22.81
N PRO A 411 4.79 7.50 -23.54
CA PRO A 411 6.12 7.41 -22.94
C PRO A 411 6.41 8.53 -21.94
N VAL A 412 6.86 8.15 -20.74
CA VAL A 412 7.46 9.06 -19.77
C VAL A 412 8.92 9.23 -20.14
N LEU A 413 9.30 10.46 -20.50
CA LEU A 413 10.65 10.80 -20.95
C LEU A 413 11.58 11.18 -19.80
N ASP A 414 11.03 11.77 -18.75
CA ASP A 414 11.75 12.22 -17.57
C ASP A 414 10.77 12.33 -16.39
N SER A 415 11.26 12.15 -15.16
CA SER A 415 10.48 12.38 -13.95
C SER A 415 11.35 12.75 -12.76
N THR A 416 10.88 13.70 -11.97
CA THR A 416 11.57 14.17 -10.75
C THR A 416 10.59 14.65 -9.71
N ASN A 417 10.98 14.60 -8.45
CA ASN A 417 10.19 15.20 -7.37
C ASN A 417 10.55 16.67 -7.16
N ILE A 418 9.54 17.46 -6.83
CA ILE A 418 9.68 18.80 -6.25
C ILE A 418 8.93 18.74 -4.93
N ASP A 419 9.67 18.63 -3.82
CA ASP A 419 9.12 18.34 -2.50
C ASP A 419 8.26 17.05 -2.52
N PHE A 420 7.05 17.07 -1.95
CA PHE A 420 6.07 15.97 -1.96
C PHE A 420 5.29 15.87 -3.28
N SER A 421 5.67 16.61 -4.33
CA SER A 421 5.03 16.56 -5.66
C SER A 421 5.89 15.78 -6.65
N LEU A 422 5.26 15.18 -7.67
CA LEU A 422 5.94 14.47 -8.76
C LEU A 422 5.71 15.20 -10.08
N VAL A 423 6.78 15.48 -10.82
CA VAL A 423 6.74 16.15 -12.11
C VAL A 423 7.29 15.20 -13.17
N ALA A 424 6.53 14.98 -14.25
CA ALA A 424 6.94 14.09 -15.34
C ALA A 424 6.80 14.77 -16.71
N LYS A 425 7.75 14.52 -17.60
CA LYS A 425 7.66 14.89 -19.02
C LYS A 425 7.09 13.71 -19.80
N ILE A 426 5.97 13.94 -20.48
CA ILE A 426 5.25 12.90 -21.21
C ILE A 426 5.26 13.25 -22.69
N LYS A 427 5.68 12.30 -23.53
CA LYS A 427 5.61 12.44 -24.98
C LYS A 427 4.17 12.24 -25.45
N LEU A 428 3.58 13.20 -26.15
CA LEU A 428 2.22 13.13 -26.65
C LEU A 428 2.13 12.41 -28.00
N PRO A 429 0.95 11.88 -28.39
CA PRO A 429 0.79 11.11 -29.61
C PRO A 429 0.69 11.99 -30.87
N TYR A 430 1.23 13.21 -30.85
CA TYR A 430 1.17 14.14 -31.98
C TYR A 430 2.51 14.16 -32.74
N ALA A 431 2.50 14.71 -33.94
CA ALA A 431 3.66 14.95 -34.76
C ALA A 431 4.69 15.85 -34.03
N ASN A 432 5.90 15.91 -34.57
CA ASN A 432 7.01 16.73 -34.06
C ASN A 432 7.47 16.42 -32.62
N ASN A 433 7.14 15.23 -32.10
CA ASN A 433 7.53 14.78 -30.75
C ASN A 433 7.06 15.74 -29.63
N LEU A 434 5.87 16.34 -29.78
CA LEU A 434 5.30 17.22 -28.75
C LEU A 434 5.29 16.52 -27.39
N SER A 435 5.60 17.27 -26.34
CA SER A 435 5.59 16.77 -24.97
C SER A 435 4.79 17.72 -24.06
N VAL A 436 4.39 17.21 -22.91
CA VAL A 436 3.76 18.00 -21.84
C VAL A 436 4.48 17.71 -20.52
N TRP A 437 4.61 18.72 -19.67
CA TRP A 437 4.96 18.53 -18.28
C TRP A 437 3.69 18.36 -17.45
N LEU A 438 3.62 17.28 -16.65
CA LEU A 438 2.56 17.09 -15.67
C LEU A 438 3.15 17.12 -14.27
N ALA A 439 2.79 18.13 -13.48
CA ALA A 439 3.03 18.18 -12.05
C ALA A 439 1.80 17.58 -11.33
N ASN A 440 2.05 16.61 -10.47
CA ASN A 440 1.07 15.99 -9.59
C ASN A 440 1.37 16.40 -8.13
N THR A 441 0.36 16.87 -7.38
CA THR A 441 0.51 17.28 -5.99
C THR A 441 -0.58 16.69 -5.07
N HIS A 442 -0.25 16.54 -3.78
CA HIS A 442 -1.20 16.23 -2.71
C HIS A 442 -0.86 17.12 -1.50
N LEU A 443 -1.64 18.17 -1.27
CA LEU A 443 -1.33 19.18 -0.25
C LEU A 443 -1.84 18.77 1.14
N ASP A 444 -1.34 19.44 2.17
CA ASP A 444 -1.69 19.22 3.59
C ASP A 444 -3.22 19.16 3.83
N PRO A 445 -3.75 18.08 4.45
CA PRO A 445 -5.18 17.91 4.68
C PRO A 445 -5.69 18.61 5.95
N HIS A 446 -4.81 19.10 6.82
CA HIS A 446 -5.21 19.62 8.13
C HIS A 446 -5.88 21.00 8.05
N TYR A 447 -6.66 21.35 9.06
CA TYR A 447 -7.31 22.67 9.20
C TYR A 447 -8.13 23.06 7.97
N TYR A 448 -9.04 22.18 7.56
CA TYR A 448 -9.89 22.38 6.39
C TYR A 448 -10.86 23.56 6.61
N GLY A 449 -10.57 24.69 5.96
CA GLY A 449 -11.29 25.96 6.16
C GLY A 449 -12.82 25.88 6.03
N PRO A 450 -13.41 25.09 5.11
CA PRO A 450 -14.85 24.93 5.02
C PRO A 450 -15.53 24.42 6.29
N TYR A 451 -14.85 23.64 7.14
CA TYR A 451 -15.40 23.27 8.45
C TYR A 451 -15.57 24.49 9.38
N ALA A 452 -14.67 25.47 9.32
CA ALA A 452 -14.82 26.72 10.06
C ALA A 452 -15.99 27.57 9.55
N ALA A 453 -16.39 27.41 8.29
CA ALA A 453 -17.55 28.10 7.72
C ALA A 453 -18.89 27.55 8.25
N GLU A 454 -18.92 26.33 8.81
CA GLU A 454 -20.12 25.73 9.40
C GLU A 454 -20.41 26.22 10.82
N LEU A 455 -19.45 26.90 11.46
CA LEU A 455 -19.62 27.41 12.81
C LEU A 455 -20.61 28.58 12.84
N SER A 456 -21.45 28.62 13.88
CA SER A 456 -22.38 29.72 14.09
C SER A 456 -21.63 31.05 14.19
N GLY A 457 -21.98 32.03 13.35
CA GLY A 457 -21.33 33.33 13.29
C GLY A 457 -20.02 33.36 12.50
N ALA A 458 -19.73 32.34 11.69
CA ALA A 458 -18.56 32.31 10.82
C ALA A 458 -18.50 33.54 9.90
N THR A 459 -17.28 34.05 9.71
CA THR A 459 -16.96 35.17 8.81
C THR A 459 -15.89 34.74 7.81
N PRO A 460 -15.72 35.43 6.68
CA PRO A 460 -14.59 35.19 5.79
C PRO A 460 -13.23 35.21 6.51
N GLN A 461 -13.07 36.08 7.50
CA GLN A 461 -11.86 36.21 8.30
C GLN A 461 -11.63 34.99 9.21
N SER A 462 -12.67 34.44 9.85
CA SER A 462 -12.51 33.24 10.68
C SER A 462 -12.18 32.00 9.85
N VAL A 463 -12.76 31.89 8.65
CA VAL A 463 -12.45 30.81 7.70
C VAL A 463 -11.00 30.91 7.22
N LEU A 464 -10.53 32.11 6.85
CA LEU A 464 -9.13 32.33 6.46
C LEU A 464 -8.16 32.10 7.62
N HIS A 465 -8.54 32.44 8.85
CA HIS A 465 -7.73 32.15 10.03
C HIS A 465 -7.48 30.65 10.18
N GLU A 466 -8.51 29.81 9.98
CA GLU A 466 -8.36 28.36 10.00
C GLU A 466 -7.49 27.85 8.84
N GLU A 467 -7.72 28.34 7.61
CA GLU A 467 -6.90 28.00 6.43
C GLU A 467 -5.41 28.29 6.65
N HIS A 468 -5.08 29.39 7.32
CA HIS A 468 -3.70 29.80 7.59
C HIS A 468 -2.95 28.92 8.60
N ARG A 469 -3.64 27.99 9.26
CA ARG A 469 -3.00 26.98 10.12
C ARG A 469 -2.48 25.78 9.33
N SER A 470 -2.90 25.62 8.08
CA SER A 470 -2.43 24.55 7.19
C SER A 470 -1.08 24.88 6.52
N GLU A 471 -0.40 23.85 6.03
CA GLU A 471 0.84 23.98 5.26
C GLU A 471 0.59 24.15 3.75
N ARG A 472 -0.66 24.14 3.29
CA ARG A 472 -1.02 24.14 1.86
C ARG A 472 -0.41 25.30 1.07
N LEU A 473 -0.42 26.51 1.64
CA LEU A 473 0.10 27.71 0.95
C LEU A 473 1.64 27.70 0.82
N PRO A 474 2.43 27.44 1.89
CA PRO A 474 3.87 27.21 1.76
C PRO A 474 4.21 26.12 0.73
N GLN A 475 3.51 24.99 0.82
CA GLN A 475 3.69 23.82 -0.05
C GLN A 475 3.47 24.14 -1.53
N ILE A 476 2.34 24.77 -1.90
CA ILE A 476 2.08 25.12 -3.29
C ILE A 476 3.09 26.16 -3.82
N ARG A 477 3.52 27.10 -2.99
CA ARG A 477 4.51 28.11 -3.39
C ARG A 477 5.87 27.49 -3.68
N TYR A 478 6.27 26.48 -2.89
CA TYR A 478 7.50 25.75 -3.14
C TYR A 478 7.45 25.02 -4.49
N LEU A 479 6.34 24.33 -4.78
CA LEU A 479 6.13 23.68 -6.08
C LEU A 479 6.16 24.70 -7.23
N LEU A 480 5.38 25.79 -7.13
CA LEU A 480 5.32 26.81 -8.19
C LEU A 480 6.67 27.47 -8.46
N ASN A 481 7.51 27.66 -7.43
CA ASN A 481 8.87 28.14 -7.59
C ASN A 481 9.72 27.12 -8.38
N GLY A 482 9.64 25.83 -8.02
CA GLY A 482 10.33 24.77 -8.76
C GLY A 482 9.87 24.62 -10.22
N LEU A 483 8.62 24.98 -10.52
CA LEU A 483 8.06 24.94 -11.87
C LEU A 483 8.37 26.20 -12.71
N GLN A 484 8.98 27.24 -12.15
CA GLN A 484 9.11 28.55 -12.82
C GLN A 484 9.78 28.47 -14.20
N SER A 485 10.83 27.66 -14.35
CA SER A 485 11.53 27.47 -15.63
C SER A 485 10.65 26.76 -16.67
N LEU A 486 9.84 25.79 -16.23
CA LEU A 486 8.91 25.06 -17.10
C LEU A 486 7.75 25.96 -17.53
N ILE A 487 7.21 26.76 -16.62
CA ILE A 487 6.15 27.75 -16.90
C ILE A 487 6.64 28.78 -17.92
N ALA A 488 7.88 29.27 -17.79
CA ALA A 488 8.47 30.21 -18.74
C ALA A 488 8.63 29.62 -20.15
N GLN A 489 8.76 28.30 -20.27
CA GLN A 489 8.89 27.56 -21.54
C GLN A 489 7.56 26.94 -22.01
N SER A 490 6.44 27.28 -21.37
CA SER A 490 5.14 26.65 -21.62
C SER A 490 4.58 26.87 -23.03
N ALA A 491 5.07 27.88 -23.75
CA ALA A 491 4.75 28.08 -25.16
C ALA A 491 5.26 26.94 -26.06
N GLU A 492 6.35 26.27 -25.67
CA GLU A 492 6.97 25.17 -26.42
C GLU A 492 6.61 23.80 -25.83
N THR A 493 6.58 23.69 -24.49
CA THR A 493 6.18 22.47 -23.77
C THR A 493 5.14 22.84 -22.73
N PRO A 494 3.83 22.63 -22.99
CA PRO A 494 2.78 22.97 -22.06
C PRO A 494 2.99 22.34 -20.68
N VAL A 495 2.48 23.02 -19.65
CA VAL A 495 2.57 22.56 -18.26
C VAL A 495 1.17 22.37 -17.71
N LEU A 496 0.92 21.19 -17.18
CA LEU A 496 -0.29 20.85 -16.43
C LEU A 496 0.08 20.69 -14.96
N LEU A 497 -0.77 21.19 -14.08
CA LEU A 497 -0.68 21.01 -12.64
C LEU A 497 -1.97 20.37 -12.15
N ALA A 498 -1.88 19.15 -11.66
CA ALA A 498 -2.98 18.32 -11.24
C ALA A 498 -2.79 17.87 -9.78
N GLY A 499 -3.88 17.58 -9.08
CA GLY A 499 -3.77 16.99 -7.75
C GLY A 499 -4.97 17.21 -6.86
N ASP A 500 -4.84 16.67 -5.66
CA ASP A 500 -5.67 16.98 -4.50
C ASP A 500 -5.01 18.12 -3.73
N PHE A 501 -5.68 19.27 -3.70
CA PHE A 501 -5.14 20.46 -3.05
C PHE A 501 -5.64 20.64 -1.62
N ASN A 502 -6.56 19.80 -1.13
CA ASN A 502 -7.19 19.92 0.19
C ASN A 502 -7.74 21.33 0.52
N VAL A 503 -8.10 22.10 -0.51
CA VAL A 503 -8.62 23.48 -0.37
C VAL A 503 -9.52 23.85 -1.54
N PRO A 504 -10.65 24.54 -1.31
CA PRO A 504 -11.52 25.00 -2.39
C PRO A 504 -10.84 25.98 -3.34
N SER A 505 -11.51 26.32 -4.45
CA SER A 505 -11.08 27.40 -5.34
C SER A 505 -11.67 28.74 -4.94
N HIS A 506 -10.86 29.80 -5.04
CA HIS A 506 -11.36 31.19 -5.00
C HIS A 506 -12.39 31.49 -6.10
N LEU A 507 -12.40 30.71 -7.18
CA LEU A 507 -13.39 30.81 -8.27
C LEU A 507 -14.73 30.15 -7.92
N ASP A 508 -14.73 29.17 -7.02
CA ASP A 508 -15.96 28.53 -6.52
C ASP A 508 -16.54 29.40 -5.40
N TRP A 509 -15.65 29.86 -4.51
CA TRP A 509 -15.62 30.98 -3.58
C TRP A 509 -16.43 32.28 -3.82
N THR A 510 -17.66 32.32 -4.37
CA THR A 510 -18.33 33.58 -4.77
C THR A 510 -19.53 33.99 -3.88
N ALA A 511 -20.02 35.23 -4.08
CA ALA A 511 -21.24 35.70 -3.42
C ALA A 511 -22.49 34.88 -3.82
N ALA A 512 -22.55 34.40 -5.06
CA ALA A 512 -23.69 33.62 -5.56
C ALA A 512 -23.77 32.21 -4.95
N THR A 513 -22.65 31.66 -4.47
CA THR A 513 -22.58 30.34 -3.86
C THR A 513 -22.61 30.37 -2.33
N ALA A 514 -22.72 31.56 -1.71
CA ALA A 514 -22.72 31.77 -0.26
C ALA A 514 -23.79 30.96 0.49
N GLY A 515 -24.97 30.78 -0.11
CA GLY A 515 -26.07 30.01 0.48
C GLY A 515 -25.72 28.52 0.71
N LYS A 516 -24.80 27.96 -0.08
CA LYS A 516 -24.28 26.59 0.10
C LYS A 516 -23.12 26.51 1.08
N ARG A 517 -22.76 27.62 1.72
CA ARG A 517 -21.57 27.79 2.59
C ARG A 517 -21.92 28.52 3.88
N ASN A 518 -23.12 28.24 4.39
CA ASN A 518 -23.64 28.81 5.62
C ASN A 518 -23.59 30.35 5.65
N GLY A 519 -23.78 30.99 4.49
CA GLY A 519 -23.77 32.44 4.35
C GLY A 519 -22.39 33.07 4.22
N VAL A 520 -21.31 32.30 4.33
CA VAL A 520 -19.96 32.81 4.06
C VAL A 520 -19.82 33.10 2.56
N GLY A 521 -19.68 34.40 2.25
CA GLY A 521 -19.66 34.93 0.90
C GLY A 521 -18.34 34.72 0.16
N LYS A 522 -17.99 35.70 -0.70
CA LYS A 522 -16.80 35.63 -1.53
C LYS A 522 -15.54 35.48 -0.67
N LEU A 523 -14.68 34.51 -0.99
CA LEU A 523 -13.43 34.26 -0.27
C LEU A 523 -12.30 33.95 -1.24
N ILE A 524 -11.17 34.66 -1.09
CA ILE A 524 -9.97 34.43 -1.88
C ILE A 524 -9.11 33.40 -1.15
N TRP A 525 -9.22 32.14 -1.57
CA TRP A 525 -8.42 31.03 -1.05
C TRP A 525 -6.95 31.18 -1.49
N PRO A 526 -6.01 31.44 -0.57
CA PRO A 526 -4.63 31.82 -0.91
C PRO A 526 -3.90 30.81 -1.79
N THR A 527 -4.11 29.51 -1.53
CA THR A 527 -3.48 28.41 -2.26
C THR A 527 -3.91 28.38 -3.74
N SER A 528 -5.21 28.43 -4.01
CA SER A 528 -5.73 28.44 -5.39
C SER A 528 -5.43 29.75 -6.13
N ASP A 529 -5.44 30.88 -5.43
CA ASP A 529 -5.09 32.19 -5.97
C ASP A 529 -3.60 32.26 -6.37
N ALA A 530 -2.71 31.63 -5.58
CA ALA A 530 -1.28 31.53 -5.91
C ALA A 530 -1.03 30.79 -7.23
N VAL A 531 -1.78 29.72 -7.51
CA VAL A 531 -1.67 28.95 -8.77
C VAL A 531 -2.05 29.81 -9.97
N VAL A 532 -3.18 30.53 -9.89
CA VAL A 532 -3.61 31.43 -10.97
C VAL A 532 -2.63 32.60 -11.16
N LYS A 533 -2.10 33.17 -10.07
CA LYS A 533 -1.06 34.22 -10.13
C LYS A 533 0.26 33.74 -10.73
N ALA A 534 0.56 32.45 -10.67
CA ALA A 534 1.69 31.85 -11.37
C ALA A 534 1.45 31.66 -12.88
N GLY A 535 0.27 32.05 -13.38
CA GLY A 535 -0.07 32.05 -14.80
C GLY A 535 -0.93 30.87 -15.24
N PHE A 536 -1.25 29.93 -14.35
CA PHE A 536 -2.09 28.80 -14.68
C PHE A 536 -3.57 29.18 -14.80
N THR A 537 -4.30 28.46 -15.64
CA THR A 537 -5.76 28.54 -15.76
C THR A 537 -6.42 27.27 -15.25
N ASP A 538 -7.46 27.41 -14.42
CA ASP A 538 -8.28 26.29 -13.93
C ASP A 538 -9.12 25.71 -15.07
N THR A 539 -8.83 24.48 -15.50
CA THR A 539 -9.46 23.89 -16.68
C THR A 539 -10.96 23.65 -16.49
N TYR A 540 -11.41 23.33 -15.27
CA TYR A 540 -12.82 23.10 -15.00
C TYR A 540 -13.60 24.41 -15.08
N ARG A 541 -13.08 25.50 -14.51
CA ARG A 541 -13.74 26.82 -14.57
C ARG A 541 -13.63 27.49 -15.92
N TYR A 542 -12.61 27.16 -16.70
CA TYR A 542 -12.53 27.57 -18.10
C TYR A 542 -13.71 26.99 -18.92
N ILE A 543 -14.03 25.71 -18.72
CA ILE A 543 -15.16 25.05 -19.41
C ILE A 543 -16.51 25.38 -18.76
N HIS A 544 -16.55 25.53 -17.44
CA HIS A 544 -17.75 25.79 -16.65
C HIS A 544 -17.60 27.09 -15.85
N PRO A 545 -17.79 28.28 -16.45
CA PRO A 545 -17.54 29.55 -15.77
C PRO A 545 -18.45 29.82 -14.57
N ASP A 546 -19.66 29.26 -14.54
CA ASP A 546 -20.64 29.47 -13.48
C ASP A 546 -20.53 28.38 -12.37
N PRO A 547 -20.09 28.73 -11.14
CA PRO A 547 -19.96 27.78 -10.04
C PRO A 547 -21.29 27.41 -9.37
N VAL A 548 -22.39 28.12 -9.65
CA VAL A 548 -23.73 27.77 -9.17
C VAL A 548 -24.31 26.63 -10.01
N LEU A 549 -24.24 26.76 -11.33
CA LEU A 549 -24.79 25.77 -12.28
C LEU A 549 -23.95 24.50 -12.33
N SER A 550 -22.62 24.66 -12.34
CA SER A 550 -21.68 23.54 -12.43
C SER A 550 -20.72 23.60 -11.23
N PRO A 551 -21.12 23.14 -10.03
CA PRO A 551 -20.27 23.22 -8.85
C PRO A 551 -19.02 22.35 -8.94
N GLY A 552 -19.11 21.19 -9.60
CA GLY A 552 -17.97 20.32 -9.86
C GLY A 552 -17.32 19.74 -8.60
N ASN A 553 -18.09 19.57 -7.53
CA ASN A 553 -17.59 19.11 -6.23
C ASN A 553 -16.90 17.75 -6.38
N THR A 554 -15.72 17.65 -5.79
CA THR A 554 -14.89 16.43 -5.78
C THR A 554 -14.76 15.85 -4.38
N TRP A 555 -14.86 16.70 -3.37
CA TRP A 555 -15.06 16.32 -1.98
C TRP A 555 -16.53 16.56 -1.61
N SER A 556 -17.32 15.55 -1.28
CA SER A 556 -17.01 14.12 -1.41
C SER A 556 -18.19 13.38 -2.04
N PRO A 557 -17.99 12.47 -3.00
CA PRO A 557 -19.02 11.53 -3.42
C PRO A 557 -19.52 10.62 -2.29
N VAL A 558 -18.66 10.23 -1.34
CA VAL A 558 -18.96 9.25 -0.29
C VAL A 558 -19.51 9.89 0.98
N PHE A 559 -18.84 10.95 1.47
CA PHE A 559 -19.26 11.69 2.65
C PHE A 559 -20.23 12.80 2.25
N LYS A 560 -21.44 12.78 2.84
CA LYS A 560 -22.58 13.64 2.47
C LYS A 560 -23.29 14.18 3.71
N ALA A 561 -24.41 14.87 3.47
CA ALA A 561 -25.26 15.52 4.47
C ALA A 561 -24.56 16.69 5.19
N THR A 562 -23.85 16.41 6.29
CA THR A 562 -23.17 17.42 7.11
C THR A 562 -21.70 17.63 6.70
N GLU A 563 -21.29 17.05 5.58
CA GLU A 563 -19.97 17.24 5.00
C GLU A 563 -20.00 18.42 4.01
N PRO A 564 -19.13 19.44 4.16
CA PRO A 564 -18.95 20.46 3.14
C PRO A 564 -18.64 19.84 1.77
N GLN A 565 -19.38 20.29 0.75
CA GLN A 565 -19.21 19.79 -0.61
C GLN A 565 -18.48 20.83 -1.46
N ASP A 566 -17.21 20.57 -1.74
CA ASP A 566 -16.30 21.49 -2.43
C ASP A 566 -15.51 20.79 -3.54
N ARG A 567 -14.95 21.60 -4.45
CA ARG A 567 -14.02 21.16 -5.47
C ARG A 567 -12.59 21.43 -5.00
N ILE A 568 -11.92 20.37 -4.56
CA ILE A 568 -10.55 20.42 -4.02
C ILE A 568 -9.53 19.72 -4.93
N ASP A 569 -10.00 18.82 -5.78
CA ASP A 569 -9.21 18.15 -6.81
C ASP A 569 -9.32 18.93 -8.12
N ARG A 570 -8.17 19.27 -8.73
CA ARG A 570 -8.15 20.20 -9.87
C ARG A 570 -7.08 19.85 -10.88
N ILE A 571 -7.34 20.23 -12.14
CA ILE A 571 -6.35 20.27 -13.22
C ILE A 571 -6.24 21.72 -13.69
N TYR A 572 -5.04 22.25 -13.62
CA TYR A 572 -4.64 23.55 -14.13
C TYR A 572 -3.79 23.39 -15.38
N TRP A 573 -3.88 24.35 -16.29
CA TRP A 573 -3.19 24.34 -17.58
C TRP A 573 -2.47 25.66 -17.85
N GLN A 574 -1.30 25.57 -18.47
CA GLN A 574 -0.54 26.69 -18.99
C GLN A 574 0.17 26.31 -20.32
N GLY A 575 0.19 27.24 -21.28
CA GLY A 575 0.82 27.08 -22.60
C GLY A 575 -0.17 27.03 -23.77
N ALA A 576 0.21 27.55 -24.93
CA ALA A 576 -0.72 27.79 -26.05
C ALA A 576 -0.98 26.57 -26.96
N LEU A 577 -0.13 25.53 -26.91
CA LEU A 577 -0.21 24.39 -27.83
C LEU A 577 -1.36 23.44 -27.53
N LEU A 578 -1.83 23.39 -26.28
CA LEU A 578 -2.98 22.58 -25.89
C LEU A 578 -4.08 23.49 -25.40
N LYS A 579 -5.33 23.11 -25.67
CA LYS A 579 -6.51 23.83 -25.18
C LYS A 579 -7.50 22.87 -24.54
N PRO A 580 -7.99 23.15 -23.32
CA PRO A 580 -9.09 22.39 -22.73
C PRO A 580 -10.36 22.52 -23.59
N THR A 581 -11.02 21.40 -23.88
CA THR A 581 -12.28 21.34 -24.64
C THR A 581 -13.44 20.78 -23.83
N ALA A 582 -13.14 19.96 -22.83
CA ALA A 582 -14.10 19.46 -21.85
C ALA A 582 -13.42 19.24 -20.51
N SER A 583 -14.17 19.38 -19.42
CA SER A 583 -13.71 19.05 -18.08
C SER A 583 -14.89 18.60 -17.22
N ARG A 584 -14.73 17.56 -16.41
CA ARG A 584 -15.79 17.00 -15.57
C ARG A 584 -15.25 16.34 -14.32
N ALA A 585 -16.03 16.41 -13.24
CA ALA A 585 -15.88 15.46 -12.15
C ALA A 585 -16.36 14.07 -12.61
N PHE A 586 -15.72 13.02 -12.12
CA PHE A 586 -15.99 11.65 -12.54
C PHE A 586 -16.02 10.72 -11.34
N THR A 587 -17.05 9.88 -11.32
CA THR A 587 -17.15 8.68 -10.50
C THR A 587 -17.74 7.57 -11.38
N THR A 588 -17.53 6.31 -11.00
CA THR A 588 -18.49 5.25 -11.31
C THR A 588 -19.72 5.43 -10.40
N GLU A 589 -20.60 4.43 -10.32
CA GLU A 589 -21.74 4.49 -9.40
C GLU A 589 -21.26 4.59 -7.94
N VAL A 590 -21.92 5.48 -7.19
CA VAL A 590 -21.75 5.63 -5.74
C VAL A 590 -23.07 5.22 -5.10
N GLU A 591 -23.17 3.94 -4.77
CA GLU A 591 -24.41 3.29 -4.34
C GLU A 591 -24.80 3.70 -2.92
N THR A 592 -23.81 3.87 -2.05
CA THR A 592 -23.99 4.21 -0.63
C THR A 592 -23.17 5.42 -0.26
N THR A 593 -23.79 6.34 0.47
CA THR A 593 -23.14 7.51 1.08
C THR A 593 -23.26 7.45 2.59
N VAL A 594 -22.33 8.06 3.29
CA VAL A 594 -22.35 8.20 4.77
C VAL A 594 -22.39 9.67 5.15
N GLY A 595 -22.44 9.97 6.44
CA GLY A 595 -22.44 11.34 6.97
C GLY A 595 -21.10 12.06 6.76
N ARG A 596 -20.73 12.90 7.72
CA ARG A 596 -19.45 13.62 7.74
C ARG A 596 -18.24 12.67 7.70
N GLU A 597 -17.12 13.16 7.18
CA GLU A 597 -15.81 12.55 7.38
C GLU A 597 -15.61 12.16 8.86
N GLY A 598 -15.07 10.97 9.10
CA GLY A 598 -14.97 10.35 10.43
C GLY A 598 -16.14 9.45 10.81
N SER A 599 -17.24 9.48 10.05
CA SER A 599 -18.30 8.46 10.15
C SER A 599 -17.78 7.06 9.80
N SER A 600 -18.46 6.02 10.30
CA SER A 600 -18.12 4.64 9.94
C SER A 600 -18.26 4.43 8.42
N THR A 601 -17.19 3.93 7.79
CA THR A 601 -17.16 3.60 6.35
C THR A 601 -17.59 2.17 6.05
N ALA A 602 -18.02 1.40 7.06
CA ALA A 602 -18.50 0.03 6.84
C ALA A 602 -19.62 -0.07 5.78
N PRO A 603 -20.60 0.86 5.69
CA PRO A 603 -21.64 0.80 4.66
C PRO A 603 -21.12 1.00 3.23
N VAL A 604 -19.98 1.66 3.05
CA VAL A 604 -19.48 2.06 1.71
C VAL A 604 -18.49 1.07 1.13
N LEU A 605 -18.11 0.03 1.89
CA LEU A 605 -17.12 -0.97 1.48
C LEU A 605 -17.45 -1.64 0.14
N ASN A 606 -18.74 -1.73 -0.20
CA ASN A 606 -19.19 -2.41 -1.41
C ASN A 606 -19.49 -1.48 -2.59
N ASN A 607 -19.32 -0.16 -2.45
CA ASN A 607 -19.50 0.78 -3.56
C ASN A 607 -18.64 0.39 -4.76
N THR A 608 -19.15 0.60 -5.97
CA THR A 608 -18.38 0.42 -7.21
C THR A 608 -17.33 1.51 -7.36
N TRP A 609 -17.62 2.74 -6.92
CA TRP A 609 -16.62 3.79 -6.81
C TRP A 609 -15.71 3.55 -5.59
N PRO A 610 -14.38 3.43 -5.78
CA PRO A 610 -13.47 2.96 -4.74
C PRO A 610 -12.79 4.09 -3.93
N SER A 611 -13.23 5.34 -4.09
CA SER A 611 -12.62 6.51 -3.46
C SER A 611 -13.65 7.41 -2.79
N ASP A 612 -13.25 8.14 -1.77
CA ASP A 612 -14.00 9.24 -1.17
C ASP A 612 -13.84 10.57 -1.93
N HIS A 613 -12.96 10.64 -2.93
CA HIS A 613 -12.87 11.76 -3.88
C HIS A 613 -13.53 11.40 -5.20
N ALA A 614 -14.17 12.37 -5.87
CA ALA A 614 -14.43 12.25 -7.30
C ALA A 614 -13.16 12.63 -8.07
N ALA A 615 -12.84 11.88 -9.12
CA ALA A 615 -11.75 12.26 -10.01
C ALA A 615 -12.13 13.49 -10.84
N VAL A 616 -11.13 14.20 -11.38
CA VAL A 616 -11.37 15.22 -12.42
C VAL A 616 -10.69 14.79 -13.69
N ILE A 617 -11.42 14.89 -14.81
CA ILE A 617 -10.91 14.56 -16.14
C ILE A 617 -11.05 15.80 -17.01
N THR A 618 -9.96 16.19 -17.65
CA THR A 618 -9.94 17.27 -18.65
C THR A 618 -9.46 16.72 -19.99
N GLU A 619 -10.22 17.03 -21.04
CA GLU A 619 -9.85 16.75 -22.43
C GLU A 619 -9.10 17.96 -23.01
N LEU A 620 -7.95 17.73 -23.63
CA LEU A 620 -7.15 18.77 -24.28
C LEU A 620 -6.88 18.42 -25.73
N THR A 621 -7.05 19.40 -26.63
CA THR A 621 -6.76 19.26 -28.06
C THR A 621 -5.59 20.12 -28.47
N LEU A 622 -4.77 19.62 -29.39
CA LEU A 622 -3.71 20.39 -30.04
C LEU A 622 -4.29 21.61 -30.77
N GLN A 623 -3.73 22.78 -30.49
CA GLN A 623 -4.01 24.00 -31.25
C GLN A 623 -3.07 24.06 -32.45
N HIS A 624 -3.64 24.00 -33.64
CA HIS A 624 -2.91 24.27 -34.86
C HIS A 624 -2.82 25.79 -35.03
N SER A 625 -1.64 26.33 -35.33
CA SER A 625 -1.53 27.72 -35.75
C SER A 625 -2.49 27.96 -36.92
N PRO A 626 -3.19 29.11 -36.99
CA PRO A 626 -3.90 29.48 -38.21
C PRO A 626 -2.89 29.40 -39.35
N SER A 627 -3.18 28.60 -40.37
CA SER A 627 -2.42 28.60 -41.61
C SER A 627 -2.41 30.04 -42.15
N HIS A 628 -1.25 30.69 -42.09
CA HIS A 628 -1.02 31.99 -42.71
C HIS A 628 -0.94 31.88 -44.23
#